data_AF-A0AAV0YCP1-F1
#
_entry.id   AF-A0AAV0YCP1-F1
#
_cell.length_a   1.000
_cell.length_b   1.000
_cell.length_c   1.000
_cell.angle_alpha   90.00
_cell.angle_beta   90.00
_cell.angle_gamma   90.00
#
_symmetry.space_group_name_H-M   'P 1'
#
loop_
_entity.id
_entity.type
_entity.pdbx_description
1 polymer ?
#
loop_
_entity_poly.entity_id
_entity_poly.type
_entity_poly.pdbx_seq_one_letter_code
_entity_poly.pdbx_strand_id
1 'polypeptide(L)'
;MLRASGIQWDLREVDNYECYEELDWEVQWQKEGDSLARYLVRIGEMVESIKIIQQALEGIPGGPYENLKSAALIEKRSQNGMILNIDSLVKIVSYF
;
A
#
# COMPACT_ATOMS: atom_id res chain seq x y z
N MET A 1 12.00 -9.85 -11.46
CA MET A 1 12.67 -11.00 -12.12
C MET A 1 11.71 -12.16 -12.28
N LEU A 2 11.10 -12.66 -11.20
CA LEU A 2 10.11 -13.73 -11.20
C LEU A 2 9.03 -13.58 -12.29
N ARG A 3 8.38 -12.40 -12.36
CA ARG A 3 7.33 -12.10 -13.33
C ARG A 3 7.76 -12.14 -14.80
N ALA A 4 9.02 -11.86 -15.10
CA ALA A 4 9.53 -11.95 -16.47
C ALA A 4 9.98 -13.37 -16.84
N SER A 5 10.01 -14.30 -15.88
CA SER A 5 10.46 -15.69 -16.03
C SER A 5 9.30 -16.69 -15.95
N GLY A 6 8.07 -16.25 -16.22
CA GLY A 6 6.88 -17.09 -16.25
C GLY A 6 6.22 -17.35 -14.88
N ILE A 7 6.67 -16.68 -13.82
CA ILE A 7 6.10 -16.83 -12.47
C ILE A 7 5.17 -15.64 -12.20
N GLN A 8 3.85 -15.89 -12.24
CA GLN A 8 2.82 -14.93 -11.91
C GLN A 8 2.76 -14.74 -10.39
N TRP A 9 3.56 -13.80 -9.88
CA TRP A 9 3.62 -13.51 -8.45
C TRP A 9 3.76 -12.00 -8.22
N ASP A 10 2.85 -11.45 -7.44
CA ASP A 10 2.87 -10.06 -6.98
C ASP A 10 2.35 -9.98 -5.53
N LEU A 11 3.04 -9.21 -4.68
CA LEU A 11 2.66 -9.09 -3.27
C LEU A 11 1.34 -8.35 -3.09
N ARG A 12 1.01 -7.43 -4.01
CA ARG A 12 -0.24 -6.65 -3.96
C ARG A 12 -1.48 -7.51 -4.14
N GLU A 13 -1.36 -8.65 -4.82
CA GLU A 13 -2.44 -9.62 -5.03
C GLU A 13 -2.45 -10.71 -3.94
N VAL A 14 -1.27 -11.11 -3.44
CA VAL A 14 -1.18 -12.22 -2.47
C VAL A 14 -1.51 -11.76 -1.05
N ASP A 15 -0.95 -10.63 -0.62
CA ASP A 15 -1.07 -10.15 0.77
C ASP A 15 -2.18 -9.10 0.92
N ASN A 16 -2.73 -8.60 -0.20
CA ASN A 16 -3.84 -7.63 -0.25
C ASN A 16 -3.71 -6.50 0.79
N TYR A 17 -2.54 -5.88 0.87
CA TYR A 17 -2.33 -4.78 1.81
C TYR A 17 -2.99 -3.50 1.31
N GLU A 18 -3.34 -2.60 2.24
CA GLU A 18 -4.04 -1.34 1.96
C GLU A 18 -5.36 -1.53 1.19
N CYS A 19 -5.51 -0.91 0.02
CA CYS A 19 -6.73 -0.94 -0.79
C CYS A 19 -6.52 -1.56 -2.18
N TYR A 20 -5.43 -2.30 -2.40
CA TYR A 20 -5.15 -2.90 -3.72
C TYR A 20 -6.19 -3.95 -4.15
N GLU A 21 -6.90 -4.57 -3.21
CA GLU A 21 -8.01 -5.51 -3.48
C GLU A 21 -9.26 -4.79 -4.03
N GLU A 22 -9.42 -3.50 -3.74
CA GLU A 22 -10.57 -2.70 -4.17
C GLU A 22 -10.38 -2.08 -5.56
N LEU A 23 -9.16 -2.17 -6.11
CA LEU A 23 -8.78 -1.56 -7.38
C LEU A 23 -8.75 -2.62 -8.49
N ASP A 24 -9.18 -2.24 -9.70
CA ASP A 24 -9.15 -3.10 -10.88
C ASP A 24 -7.81 -2.96 -11.61
N TRP A 25 -6.91 -3.92 -11.46
CA TRP A 25 -5.59 -3.95 -12.11
C TRP A 25 -5.14 -5.38 -12.36
N GLU A 26 -4.18 -5.55 -13.28
CA GLU A 26 -3.67 -6.86 -13.67
C GLU A 26 -2.16 -7.02 -13.44
N VAL A 27 -1.74 -8.20 -12.96
CA VAL A 27 -0.32 -8.53 -12.81
C VAL A 27 0.32 -8.77 -14.17
N GLN A 28 1.27 -7.90 -14.53
CA GLN A 28 2.02 -8.00 -15.77
C GLN A 28 3.14 -9.04 -15.67
N TRP A 29 3.13 -10.03 -16.57
CA TRP A 29 4.12 -11.10 -16.59
C TRP A 29 4.49 -11.50 -18.02
N GLN A 30 5.64 -12.15 -18.15
CA GLN A 30 6.19 -12.65 -19.41
C GLN A 30 6.86 -14.00 -19.15
N LYS A 31 7.02 -14.83 -20.19
CA LYS A 31 7.52 -16.21 -20.05
C LYS A 31 8.99 -16.36 -20.41
N GLU A 32 9.52 -15.45 -21.22
CA GLU A 32 10.75 -15.60 -21.99
C GLU A 32 12.02 -15.47 -21.13
N GLY A 33 11.94 -14.79 -19.98
CA GLY A 33 13.04 -14.70 -19.01
C GLY A 33 14.21 -13.81 -19.44
N ASP A 34 14.17 -13.21 -20.62
CA ASP A 34 15.24 -12.41 -21.19
C ASP A 34 15.16 -10.92 -20.77
N SER A 35 16.11 -10.11 -21.25
CA SER A 35 16.12 -8.67 -20.96
C SER A 35 14.92 -7.94 -21.57
N LEU A 36 14.41 -8.41 -22.70
CA LEU A 36 13.26 -7.81 -23.38
C LEU A 36 11.97 -8.06 -22.59
N ALA A 37 11.75 -9.29 -22.12
CA ALA A 37 10.63 -9.63 -21.24
C ALA A 37 10.59 -8.74 -19.99
N ARG A 38 11.75 -8.50 -19.37
CA ARG A 38 11.85 -7.57 -18.23
C ARG A 38 11.50 -6.13 -18.60
N TYR A 39 11.90 -5.69 -19.79
CA TYR A 39 11.55 -4.37 -20.28
C TYR A 39 10.04 -4.26 -20.51
N LEU A 40 9.43 -5.23 -21.20
CA LEU A 40 8.00 -5.26 -21.48
C LEU A 40 7.14 -5.30 -20.21
N VAL A 41 7.50 -6.16 -19.23
CA VAL A 41 6.82 -6.18 -17.92
C VAL A 41 6.84 -4.81 -17.27
N ARG A 42 7.98 -4.11 -17.27
CA ARG A 42 8.07 -2.75 -16.68
C ARG A 42 7.23 -1.73 -17.41
N ILE A 43 7.17 -1.79 -18.74
CA ILE A 43 6.29 -0.89 -19.51
C ILE A 43 4.83 -1.14 -19.14
N GLY A 44 4.40 -2.42 -19.08
CA GLY A 44 3.04 -2.78 -18.66
C GLY A 44 2.74 -2.29 -17.23
N GLU A 45 3.68 -2.49 -16.29
CA GLU A 45 3.52 -2.05 -14.90
C GLU A 45 3.33 -0.53 -14.77
N MET A 46 3.98 0.28 -15.63
CA MET A 46 3.75 1.72 -15.64
C MET A 46 2.34 2.08 -16.11
N VAL A 47 1.80 1.36 -17.09
CA VAL A 47 0.43 1.56 -17.58
C VAL A 47 -0.58 1.19 -16.48
N GLU A 48 -0.41 0.03 -15.85
CA GLU A 48 -1.26 -0.39 -14.72
C GLU A 48 -1.14 0.57 -13.53
N SER A 49 0.05 1.11 -13.26
CA SER A 49 0.24 2.12 -12.20
C SER A 49 -0.58 3.39 -12.47
N ILE A 50 -0.65 3.83 -13.73
CA ILE A 50 -1.48 4.98 -14.11
C ILE A 50 -2.97 4.65 -13.93
N LYS A 51 -3.40 3.45 -14.30
CA LYS A 51 -4.79 2.97 -14.12
C LYS A 51 -5.18 2.97 -12.63
N ILE A 52 -4.30 2.46 -11.77
CA ILE A 52 -4.47 2.45 -10.30
C ILE A 52 -4.59 3.87 -9.76
N ILE A 53 -3.71 4.79 -10.18
CA ILE A 53 -3.76 6.19 -9.73
C ILE A 53 -5.07 6.86 -10.13
N GLN A 54 -5.57 6.62 -11.35
CA GLN A 54 -6.84 7.18 -11.82
C GLN A 54 -8.03 6.68 -10.98
N GLN A 55 -8.09 5.38 -10.72
CA GLN A 55 -9.13 4.80 -9.86
C GLN A 55 -9.03 5.32 -8.42
N ALA A 56 -7.83 5.42 -7.87
CA ALA A 56 -7.61 5.95 -6.54
C ALA A 56 -8.08 7.41 -6.43
N LEU A 57 -7.85 8.23 -7.47
CA LEU A 57 -8.31 9.63 -7.52
C LEU A 57 -9.85 9.74 -7.54
N GLU A 58 -10.53 8.84 -8.25
CA GLU A 58 -12.00 8.77 -8.25
C GLU A 58 -12.55 8.30 -6.90
N GLY A 59 -11.81 7.43 -6.22
CA GLY A 59 -12.17 6.83 -4.94
C GLY A 59 -11.85 7.65 -3.70
N ILE A 60 -11.23 8.84 -3.80
CA ILE A 60 -10.84 9.63 -2.62
C ILE A 60 -12.09 10.15 -1.90
N PRO A 61 -12.40 9.67 -0.68
CA PRO A 61 -13.47 10.26 0.11
C PRO A 61 -13.01 11.63 0.63
N GLY A 62 -13.88 12.64 0.56
CA GLY A 62 -13.64 13.89 1.26
C GLY A 62 -13.60 13.66 2.78
N GLY A 63 -12.62 14.22 3.47
CA GLY A 63 -12.52 14.11 4.92
C GLY A 63 -11.13 14.48 5.46
N PRO A 64 -10.95 14.50 6.80
CA PRO A 64 -9.64 14.64 7.41
C PRO A 64 -8.72 13.48 6.98
N TYR A 65 -7.54 13.80 6.45
CA TYR A 65 -6.54 12.83 5.99
C TYR A 65 -5.69 12.24 7.13
N GLU A 66 -5.84 12.77 8.34
CA GLU A 66 -5.17 12.23 9.50
C GLU A 66 -5.78 10.89 9.89
N ASN A 67 -4.93 10.02 10.43
CA ASN A 67 -5.34 8.75 10.97
C ASN A 67 -6.23 9.04 12.20
N LEU A 68 -7.55 9.17 12.01
CA LEU A 68 -8.50 9.60 13.05
C LEU A 68 -8.38 8.75 14.32
N LYS A 69 -7.91 7.51 14.20
CA LYS A 69 -7.61 6.62 15.33
C LYS A 69 -6.43 7.14 16.17
N SER A 70 -5.35 7.62 15.58
CA SER A 70 -4.22 8.19 16.34
C SER A 70 -4.58 9.54 16.94
N ALA A 71 -5.29 10.40 16.21
CA ALA A 71 -5.79 11.68 16.72
C ALA A 71 -6.75 11.50 17.91
N ALA A 72 -7.71 10.58 17.80
CA ALA A 72 -8.64 10.25 18.89
C ALA A 72 -7.94 9.62 20.11
N LEU A 73 -6.87 8.85 19.91
CA LEU A 73 -6.04 8.32 21.00
C LEU A 73 -5.22 9.43 21.69
N ILE A 74 -4.74 10.43 20.94
CA ILE A 74 -4.04 11.59 21.47
C ILE A 74 -5.00 12.47 22.27
N GLU A 75 -6.22 12.73 21.77
CA GLU A 75 -7.27 13.45 22.50
C GLU A 75 -7.70 12.73 23.78
N LYS A 76 -7.94 11.41 23.72
CA LYS A 76 -8.25 10.60 24.91
C LYS A 76 -7.11 10.61 25.94
N ARG A 77 -5.85 10.70 25.49
CA ARG A 77 -4.68 10.82 26.38
C ARG A 77 -4.59 12.20 27.04
N SER A 78 -4.93 13.26 26.31
CA SER A 78 -4.99 14.65 26.83
C SER A 78 -6.05 14.79 27.93
N GLN A 79 -7.23 14.19 27.74
CA GLN A 79 -8.31 14.19 28.73
C GLN A 79 -8.02 13.34 29.99
N ASN A 80 -7.20 12.29 29.88
CA ASN A 80 -6.90 11.36 30.97
C ASN A 80 -5.61 11.66 31.75
N GLY A 81 -4.89 12.75 31.45
CA GLY A 81 -3.77 13.22 32.26
C GLY A 81 -2.60 12.23 32.44
N MET A 82 -2.41 11.27 31.53
CA MET A 82 -1.26 10.37 31.57
C MET A 82 -0.05 11.04 30.92
N ILE A 83 0.86 11.53 31.75
CA ILE A 83 2.22 11.93 31.36
C ILE A 83 2.85 10.75 30.60
N LEU A 84 3.40 11.01 29.41
CA LEU A 84 3.98 10.01 28.51
C LEU A 84 5.07 9.20 29.21
N ASN A 85 4.68 8.07 29.80
CA ASN A 85 5.61 7.14 30.41
C ASN A 85 6.34 6.37 29.32
N ILE A 86 7.61 6.01 29.55
CA ILE A 86 8.51 5.42 28.54
C ILE A 86 7.91 4.17 27.86
N ASP A 87 7.12 3.39 28.60
CA ASP A 87 6.41 2.20 28.09
C ASP A 87 5.35 2.52 27.03
N SER A 88 4.78 3.73 27.07
CA SER A 88 3.81 4.19 26.08
C SER A 88 4.48 4.59 24.77
N LEU A 89 5.74 5.05 24.81
CA LEU A 89 6.54 5.36 23.62
C LEU A 89 6.97 4.08 22.90
N VAL A 90 7.34 3.03 23.63
CA VAL A 90 7.68 1.72 23.04
C VAL A 90 6.52 1.14 22.24
N LYS A 91 5.28 1.27 22.74
CA LYS A 91 4.09 0.84 21.99
C LYS A 91 3.85 1.66 20.73
N ILE A 92 4.06 2.97 20.74
CA ILE A 92 3.88 3.81 19.54
C ILE A 92 4.92 3.45 18.47
N VAL A 93 6.17 3.22 18.87
CA VAL A 93 7.26 2.85 17.93
C VAL A 93 7.05 1.44 17.35
N SER A 94 6.38 0.52 18.05
CA SER A 94 6.06 -0.81 17.50
C SER A 94 4.87 -0.83 16.53
N TYR A 95 4.19 0.31 16.35
CA TYR A 95 3.13 0.50 15.35
C TYR A 95 3.63 1.18 14.06
N PHE A 96 4.93 1.51 13.99
CA PHE A 96 5.67 1.85 12.78
C PHE A 96 6.51 0.63 12.34
#